data_AF-A0A9W8TFI0-F1
#
_entry.id   AF-A0A9W8TFI0-F1
#
_cell.length_a   1.000
_cell.length_b   1.000
_cell.length_c   1.000
_cell.angle_alpha   90.00
_cell.angle_beta   90.00
_cell.angle_gamma   90.00
#
_symmetry.space_group_name_H-M   'P 1'
#
loop_
_entity.id
_entity.type
_entity.pdbx_description
1 polymer ?
#
loop_
_entity_poly.entity_id
_entity_poly.type
_entity_poly.pdbx_seq_one_letter_code
_entity_poly.pdbx_strand_id
1 'polypeptide(L)'
;MPVPTMVDPEPSVGNSVPSQQTAKKVMTKAERRELQEKQRAAKSALKQSQSQPGKPNQPQQPKQQQQQQQGGGQAKPKPPQTPQKKTFLAESTAAKQDRAAKEAAAEEAAAVQSHGLRIFSHFGQPKPIGHTVKGDIHPTIIRLGLLFSEFKICGANARCIATLTAFKQVIQDYTTPAQNTLSRHLMTHISPQITHLVSARPMSVSMGNAIRELKLEISAIDIDMVEQDAKDALCTKIDNYIRDRIIIADEVIQELAGKKIKDGDVVLTYAKSSVVQKVLLQAQGDGKKFSVIVVDSKPLLEGSPQIFTLHLAASSVTLQPN
;
A
#
# COMPACT_ATOMS: atom_id res chain seq x y z
N MET A 1 54.57 34.93 -32.86
CA MET A 1 55.77 34.06 -32.85
C MET A 1 55.30 32.64 -32.52
N PRO A 2 55.80 31.59 -33.19
CA PRO A 2 55.48 30.19 -32.88
C PRO A 2 56.48 29.57 -31.87
N VAL A 3 56.52 28.22 -31.77
CA VAL A 3 57.46 27.36 -30.99
C VAL A 3 57.07 27.13 -29.51
N PRO A 4 57.11 25.89 -28.94
CA PRO A 4 57.08 24.54 -29.53
C PRO A 4 56.10 23.54 -28.84
N THR A 5 56.04 22.30 -29.34
CA THR A 5 55.55 21.09 -28.64
C THR A 5 56.69 20.08 -28.43
N MET A 6 56.75 19.41 -27.26
CA MET A 6 57.41 18.11 -26.96
C MET A 6 56.89 17.63 -25.58
N VAL A 7 56.22 16.48 -25.41
CA VAL A 7 56.64 15.05 -25.44
C VAL A 7 56.94 14.48 -24.04
N ASP A 8 56.28 13.38 -23.70
CA ASP A 8 56.33 12.63 -22.43
C ASP A 8 57.57 11.70 -22.27
N PRO A 9 57.84 11.23 -21.05
CA PRO A 9 58.54 9.96 -20.83
C PRO A 9 57.87 9.02 -19.82
N GLU A 10 57.50 7.81 -20.27
CA GLU A 10 57.40 6.59 -19.46
C GLU A 10 58.68 5.74 -19.63
N PRO A 11 58.86 4.60 -18.93
CA PRO A 11 58.78 4.41 -17.48
C PRO A 11 60.11 3.82 -16.93
N SER A 12 60.21 3.55 -15.63
CA SER A 12 61.32 2.73 -15.08
C SER A 12 60.83 1.67 -14.10
N VAL A 13 61.52 0.53 -14.05
CA VAL A 13 61.07 -0.71 -13.37
C VAL A 13 62.23 -1.31 -12.56
N GLY A 14 62.01 -1.64 -11.28
CA GLY A 14 63.03 -2.32 -10.46
C GLY A 14 62.68 -2.53 -8.97
N ASN A 15 62.15 -3.71 -8.65
CA ASN A 15 62.31 -4.57 -7.44
C ASN A 15 63.11 -4.10 -6.19
N SER A 16 62.89 -4.62 -4.96
CA SER A 16 61.84 -5.44 -4.29
C SER A 16 62.30 -5.73 -2.82
N VAL A 17 61.60 -6.41 -1.88
CA VAL A 17 60.24 -7.02 -1.89
C VAL A 17 59.37 -6.62 -0.66
N PRO A 18 59.66 -6.96 0.63
CA PRO A 18 58.55 -7.36 1.50
C PRO A 18 58.38 -6.63 2.86
N SER A 19 57.13 -6.31 3.17
CA SER A 19 56.58 -6.34 4.53
C SER A 19 55.07 -6.65 4.48
N GLN A 20 54.50 -7.15 5.57
CA GLN A 20 53.33 -8.03 5.53
C GLN A 20 52.00 -7.32 5.82
N GLN A 21 50.94 -7.74 5.09
CA GLN A 21 49.57 -8.10 5.56
C GLN A 21 48.82 -7.08 6.48
N THR A 22 47.51 -6.85 6.32
CA THR A 22 46.46 -7.86 6.13
C THR A 22 45.35 -7.43 5.15
N ALA A 23 45.01 -8.29 4.20
CA ALA A 23 43.78 -8.17 3.43
C ALA A 23 42.55 -8.57 4.27
N LYS A 24 41.47 -7.78 4.22
CA LYS A 24 40.20 -8.10 4.89
C LYS A 24 39.50 -9.25 4.14
N LYS A 25 39.52 -10.47 4.68
CA LYS A 25 38.75 -11.60 4.13
C LYS A 25 37.26 -11.26 4.06
N VAL A 26 36.67 -11.34 2.86
CA VAL A 26 35.22 -11.31 2.67
C VAL A 26 34.66 -12.65 3.14
N MET A 27 34.05 -12.68 4.33
CA MET A 27 33.36 -13.88 4.83
C MET A 27 32.13 -14.18 3.96
N THR A 28 31.95 -15.45 3.66
CA THR A 28 30.77 -15.95 2.94
C THR A 28 29.53 -15.96 3.83
N LYS A 29 28.35 -16.03 3.21
CA LYS A 29 27.04 -16.04 3.91
C LYS A 29 26.87 -17.25 4.86
N ALA A 30 27.63 -18.33 4.64
CA ALA A 30 27.63 -19.52 5.50
C ALA A 30 28.40 -19.29 6.82
N GLU A 31 29.67 -18.87 6.74
CA GLU A 31 30.53 -18.62 7.91
C GLU A 31 29.89 -17.63 8.90
N ARG A 32 29.24 -16.58 8.37
CA ARG A 32 28.56 -15.56 9.17
C ARG A 32 27.35 -16.11 9.93
N ARG A 33 26.71 -17.16 9.42
CA ARG A 33 25.59 -17.86 10.08
C ARG A 33 26.09 -18.81 11.16
N GLU A 34 27.13 -19.58 10.89
CA GLU A 34 27.75 -20.44 11.91
C GLU A 34 28.25 -19.64 13.12
N LEU A 35 28.89 -18.49 12.89
CA LEU A 35 29.33 -17.61 13.98
C LEU A 35 28.15 -17.10 14.83
N GLN A 36 27.02 -16.80 14.20
CA GLN A 36 25.81 -16.35 14.91
C GLN A 36 25.15 -17.50 15.71
N GLU A 37 25.13 -18.72 15.16
CA GLU A 37 24.58 -19.90 15.83
C GLU A 37 25.50 -20.37 16.98
N LYS A 38 26.83 -20.35 16.80
CA LYS A 38 27.82 -20.59 17.87
C LYS A 38 27.71 -19.56 19.00
N GLN A 39 27.51 -18.27 18.70
CA GLN A 39 27.26 -17.23 19.71
C GLN A 39 25.89 -17.39 20.42
N ARG A 40 24.86 -17.91 19.74
CA ARG A 40 23.58 -18.27 20.37
C ARG A 40 23.75 -19.43 21.35
N ALA A 41 24.42 -20.51 20.92
CA ALA A 41 24.69 -21.69 21.75
C ALA A 41 25.45 -21.34 23.04
N ALA A 42 26.51 -20.51 22.93
CA ALA A 42 27.26 -20.02 24.07
C ALA A 42 26.39 -19.21 25.05
N LYS A 43 25.50 -18.34 24.54
CA LYS A 43 24.57 -17.55 25.38
C LYS A 43 23.45 -18.38 26.02
N SER A 44 23.04 -19.51 25.44
CA SER A 44 22.14 -20.45 26.11
C SER A 44 22.85 -21.23 27.22
N ALA A 45 24.08 -21.70 26.99
CA ALA A 45 24.87 -22.42 28.00
C ALA A 45 25.16 -21.54 29.24
N LEU A 46 25.58 -20.29 29.03
CA LEU A 46 25.77 -19.29 30.09
C LEU A 46 24.48 -18.92 30.85
N LYS A 47 23.30 -19.30 30.36
CA LYS A 47 22.01 -19.07 31.03
C LYS A 47 21.49 -20.27 31.81
N GLN A 48 22.20 -21.41 31.78
CA GLN A 48 21.88 -22.62 32.56
C GLN A 48 22.82 -22.83 33.77
N SER A 49 23.86 -21.99 33.94
CA SER A 49 24.87 -22.13 35.00
C SER A 49 24.69 -21.19 36.20
N GLN A 50 23.58 -20.45 36.31
CA GLN A 50 23.27 -19.57 37.46
C GLN A 50 21.94 -19.93 38.14
N SER A 51 21.89 -21.10 38.79
CA SER A 51 20.85 -21.46 39.75
C SER A 51 21.28 -22.62 40.66
N GLN A 52 21.70 -22.31 41.90
CA GLN A 52 21.92 -23.16 43.09
C GLN A 52 22.62 -22.28 44.17
N PRO A 53 22.67 -22.65 45.47
CA PRO A 53 22.08 -23.82 46.12
C PRO A 53 21.10 -23.51 47.28
N GLY A 54 20.23 -24.48 47.59
CA GLY A 54 19.44 -24.55 48.83
C GLY A 54 19.44 -25.99 49.36
N LYS A 55 19.68 -26.19 50.66
CA LYS A 55 19.90 -27.52 51.27
C LYS A 55 18.60 -28.19 51.82
N PRO A 56 18.60 -29.52 52.05
CA PRO A 56 17.38 -30.34 52.01
C PRO A 56 16.88 -30.85 53.38
N ASN A 57 15.64 -31.39 53.42
CA ASN A 57 15.42 -32.71 54.04
C ASN A 57 14.18 -33.47 53.49
N GLN A 58 14.15 -34.77 53.83
CA GLN A 58 13.35 -35.95 53.47
C GLN A 58 11.79 -35.91 53.27
N PRO A 59 11.15 -37.02 52.81
CA PRO A 59 9.84 -37.02 52.13
C PRO A 59 8.69 -37.80 52.83
N GLN A 60 7.44 -37.65 52.35
CA GLN A 60 6.45 -38.74 52.33
C GLN A 60 5.24 -38.52 51.36
N GLN A 61 4.27 -39.46 51.39
CA GLN A 61 3.26 -39.75 50.35
C GLN A 61 1.87 -39.06 50.55
N PRO A 62 0.92 -39.17 49.59
CA PRO A 62 -0.22 -38.22 49.48
C PRO A 62 -1.60 -38.75 49.92
N LYS A 63 -2.57 -37.85 50.16
CA LYS A 63 -3.97 -37.92 49.64
C LYS A 63 -4.91 -36.75 50.05
N GLN A 64 -5.89 -36.52 49.16
CA GLN A 64 -7.30 -36.10 49.35
C GLN A 64 -7.72 -34.78 50.06
N GLN A 65 -8.40 -33.93 49.27
CA GLN A 65 -9.76 -33.37 49.46
C GLN A 65 -10.33 -33.14 50.88
N GLN A 66 -10.81 -31.90 51.12
CA GLN A 66 -12.25 -31.65 51.38
C GLN A 66 -12.67 -30.19 51.12
N GLN A 67 -13.97 -29.89 51.24
CA GLN A 67 -14.62 -28.62 50.88
C GLN A 67 -15.30 -27.97 52.10
N GLN A 68 -15.45 -26.63 52.10
CA GLN A 68 -16.63 -25.83 52.55
C GLN A 68 -16.32 -24.33 52.28
N GLN A 69 -17.23 -23.50 51.69
CA GLN A 69 -18.44 -22.84 52.25
C GLN A 69 -18.15 -21.79 53.34
N GLN A 70 -18.87 -20.66 53.47
CA GLN A 70 -19.72 -19.86 52.54
C GLN A 70 -20.06 -18.49 53.20
N GLY A 71 -20.25 -17.41 52.41
CA GLY A 71 -20.72 -16.09 52.90
C GLY A 71 -19.66 -15.24 53.63
N GLY A 72 -19.86 -13.96 53.96
CA GLY A 72 -20.96 -13.02 53.66
C GLY A 72 -20.96 -11.80 54.60
N GLY A 73 -21.57 -10.66 54.23
CA GLY A 73 -21.91 -9.58 55.17
C GLY A 73 -21.09 -8.27 55.13
N GLN A 74 -21.82 -7.16 54.98
CA GLN A 74 -21.39 -5.78 54.68
C GLN A 74 -20.73 -4.95 55.82
N ALA A 75 -19.79 -4.08 55.43
CA ALA A 75 -19.66 -2.64 55.75
C ALA A 75 -19.51 -2.07 57.20
N LYS A 76 -18.44 -1.26 57.40
CA LYS A 76 -18.38 0.08 58.08
C LYS A 76 -16.93 0.69 57.92
N PRO A 77 -16.54 1.88 58.44
CA PRO A 77 -16.51 3.12 57.64
C PRO A 77 -15.13 3.85 57.55
N LYS A 78 -15.10 4.98 56.82
CA LYS A 78 -14.03 6.02 56.80
C LYS A 78 -14.20 7.01 57.97
N PRO A 79 -13.29 7.96 58.31
CA PRO A 79 -12.23 8.63 57.51
C PRO A 79 -10.79 8.38 58.09
N PRO A 80 -9.71 9.19 57.89
CA PRO A 80 -9.53 10.41 57.07
C PRO A 80 -8.27 10.43 56.14
N GLN A 81 -7.18 11.09 56.58
CA GLN A 81 -6.05 11.71 55.83
C GLN A 81 -4.90 11.98 56.86
N THR A 82 -3.64 12.42 56.62
CA THR A 82 -2.75 12.86 55.49
C THR A 82 -1.29 12.88 56.06
N PRO A 83 -0.19 13.33 55.38
CA PRO A 83 0.05 13.63 53.96
C PRO A 83 1.30 12.95 53.30
N GLN A 84 1.27 12.89 51.97
CA GLN A 84 2.39 12.99 51.01
C GLN A 84 3.73 12.23 51.21
N LYS A 85 4.06 11.39 50.21
CA LYS A 85 5.30 11.59 49.43
C LYS A 85 5.08 11.18 47.97
N LYS A 86 5.48 12.04 47.02
CA LYS A 86 5.36 11.76 45.57
C LYS A 86 6.52 10.89 45.10
N THR A 87 6.26 9.94 44.21
CA THR A 87 7.29 9.31 43.37
C THR A 87 6.71 9.08 41.97
N PHE A 88 7.38 9.59 40.93
CA PHE A 88 6.92 9.51 39.54
C PHE A 88 7.29 8.14 38.95
N LEU A 89 6.33 7.31 38.53
CA LEU A 89 6.52 6.11 37.68
C LEU A 89 5.16 5.41 37.35
N ALA A 90 4.23 6.11 36.70
CA ALA A 90 2.88 5.57 36.43
C ALA A 90 2.27 5.92 35.04
N GLU A 91 3.06 6.43 34.10
CA GLU A 91 2.54 7.16 32.93
C GLU A 91 2.56 6.36 31.61
N SER A 92 2.96 5.09 31.64
CA SER A 92 3.11 4.23 30.45
C SER A 92 1.97 3.22 30.22
N THR A 93 1.05 3.08 31.18
CA THR A 93 -0.08 2.13 31.11
C THR A 93 -1.41 2.80 30.75
N ALA A 94 -1.70 3.97 31.32
CA ALA A 94 -2.93 4.73 31.06
C ALA A 94 -3.15 5.00 29.56
N ALA A 95 -2.09 5.42 28.85
CA ALA A 95 -2.12 5.73 27.42
C ALA A 95 -2.49 4.53 26.51
N LYS A 96 -2.48 3.28 27.00
CA LYS A 96 -3.01 2.12 26.27
C LYS A 96 -4.51 1.91 26.53
N GLN A 97 -4.99 2.16 27.74
CA GLN A 97 -6.42 2.06 28.05
C GLN A 97 -7.21 3.20 27.41
N ASP A 98 -6.72 4.45 27.44
CA ASP A 98 -7.34 5.57 26.72
C ASP A 98 -7.45 5.33 25.22
N ARG A 99 -6.47 4.64 24.63
CA ARG A 99 -6.45 4.35 23.20
C ARG A 99 -7.45 3.26 22.83
N ALA A 100 -7.48 2.16 23.59
CA ALA A 100 -8.49 1.11 23.42
C ALA A 100 -9.92 1.63 23.69
N ALA A 101 -10.09 2.50 24.68
CA ALA A 101 -11.37 3.15 24.98
C ALA A 101 -11.82 4.10 23.86
N LYS A 102 -10.90 4.87 23.26
CA LYS A 102 -11.19 5.70 22.07
C LYS A 102 -11.47 4.87 20.83
N GLU A 103 -10.80 3.74 20.64
CA GLU A 103 -11.03 2.84 19.51
C GLU A 103 -12.40 2.16 19.65
N ALA A 104 -12.77 1.66 20.84
CA ALA A 104 -14.11 1.14 21.13
C ALA A 104 -15.22 2.20 21.01
N ALA A 105 -15.02 3.41 21.57
CA ALA A 105 -15.98 4.51 21.44
C ALA A 105 -16.09 5.03 20.00
N ALA A 106 -15.06 4.87 19.16
CA ALA A 106 -15.13 5.17 17.74
C ALA A 106 -15.87 4.09 16.94
N GLU A 107 -15.74 2.80 17.30
CA GLU A 107 -16.60 1.73 16.77
C GLU A 107 -18.07 1.96 17.15
N GLU A 108 -18.35 2.29 18.42
CA GLU A 108 -19.71 2.54 18.92
C GLU A 108 -20.33 3.79 18.25
N ALA A 109 -19.58 4.89 18.14
CA ALA A 109 -20.03 6.08 17.42
C ALA A 109 -20.23 5.84 15.90
N ALA A 110 -19.43 4.96 15.28
CA ALA A 110 -19.62 4.56 13.89
C ALA A 110 -20.84 3.67 13.71
N ALA A 111 -21.09 2.73 14.63
CA ALA A 111 -22.27 1.87 14.63
C ALA A 111 -23.56 2.69 14.78
N VAL A 112 -23.58 3.70 15.64
CA VAL A 112 -24.71 4.64 15.82
C VAL A 112 -25.00 5.47 14.56
N GLN A 113 -24.00 5.74 13.71
CA GLN A 113 -24.21 6.44 12.42
C GLN A 113 -24.63 5.50 11.27
N SER A 114 -24.50 4.18 11.43
CA SER A 114 -24.90 3.23 10.39
C SER A 114 -26.40 2.95 10.41
N HIS A 115 -27.19 3.72 9.64
CA HIS A 115 -28.61 3.45 9.35
C HIS A 115 -28.83 2.21 8.44
N GLY A 116 -27.96 1.19 8.54
CA GLY A 116 -28.00 -0.03 7.74
C GLY A 116 -28.26 -1.27 8.59
N LEU A 117 -28.60 -2.38 7.93
CA LEU A 117 -28.71 -3.68 8.60
C LEU A 117 -27.37 -4.07 9.26
N ARG A 118 -27.41 -4.64 10.46
CA ARG A 118 -26.22 -4.97 11.28
C ARG A 118 -25.16 -5.80 10.54
N ILE A 119 -25.56 -6.63 9.57
CA ILE A 119 -24.63 -7.39 8.72
C ILE A 119 -23.72 -6.51 7.85
N PHE A 120 -24.10 -5.25 7.60
CA PHE A 120 -23.36 -4.29 6.78
C PHE A 120 -22.63 -3.19 7.57
N SER A 121 -22.65 -3.22 8.92
CA SER A 121 -22.04 -2.16 9.75
C SER A 121 -20.53 -2.00 9.55
N HIS A 122 -19.86 -3.02 9.02
CA HIS A 122 -18.43 -3.00 8.70
C HIS A 122 -18.10 -2.35 7.34
N PHE A 123 -19.10 -2.06 6.50
CA PHE A 123 -18.89 -1.32 5.26
C PHE A 123 -18.86 0.19 5.56
N GLY A 124 -17.70 0.81 5.40
CA GLY A 124 -17.56 2.26 5.49
C GLY A 124 -18.42 2.95 4.42
N GLN A 125 -19.50 3.61 4.85
CA GLN A 125 -20.39 4.32 3.94
C GLN A 125 -19.65 5.47 3.21
N PRO A 126 -19.89 5.68 1.90
CA PRO A 126 -19.34 6.82 1.18
C PRO A 126 -19.78 8.13 1.83
N LYS A 127 -18.82 8.95 2.27
CA LYS A 127 -19.12 10.26 2.83
C LYS A 127 -19.29 11.25 1.67
N PRO A 128 -20.33 12.10 1.66
CA PRO A 128 -20.45 13.14 0.65
C PRO A 128 -19.25 14.07 0.74
N ILE A 129 -18.64 14.40 -0.41
CA ILE A 129 -17.54 15.37 -0.46
C ILE A 129 -18.12 16.75 -0.18
N GLY A 130 -17.99 17.21 1.07
CA GLY A 130 -18.39 18.56 1.45
C GLY A 130 -17.55 19.61 0.72
N HIS A 131 -18.16 20.74 0.37
CA HIS A 131 -17.49 21.85 -0.33
C HIS A 131 -16.28 22.43 0.42
N THR A 132 -16.18 22.20 1.74
CA THR A 132 -15.02 22.55 2.57
C THR A 132 -13.98 21.43 2.59
N VAL A 133 -13.06 21.48 1.62
CA VAL A 133 -11.84 20.66 1.62
C VAL A 133 -10.94 21.08 2.80
N LYS A 134 -10.57 20.14 3.66
CA LYS A 134 -9.74 20.39 4.86
C LYS A 134 -8.30 19.94 4.63
N GLY A 135 -7.37 20.87 4.76
CA GLY A 135 -5.93 20.64 4.60
C GLY A 135 -5.42 20.99 3.19
N ASP A 136 -4.11 20.90 3.03
CA ASP A 136 -3.40 21.21 1.79
C ASP A 136 -3.61 20.09 0.76
N ILE A 137 -4.57 20.28 -0.15
CA ILE A 137 -5.01 19.29 -1.13
C ILE A 137 -5.04 19.92 -2.51
N HIS A 138 -4.35 19.29 -3.46
CA HIS A 138 -4.10 19.87 -4.77
C HIS A 138 -5.40 20.03 -5.59
N PRO A 139 -5.60 21.13 -6.36
CA PRO A 139 -6.83 21.35 -7.12
C PRO A 139 -7.20 20.19 -8.06
N THR A 140 -6.21 19.55 -8.69
CA THR A 140 -6.41 18.35 -9.53
C THR A 140 -6.98 17.17 -8.73
N ILE A 141 -6.53 16.99 -7.48
CA ILE A 141 -6.96 15.91 -6.60
C ILE A 141 -8.39 16.15 -6.09
N ILE A 142 -8.75 17.41 -5.80
CA ILE A 142 -10.14 17.80 -5.49
C ILE A 142 -11.06 17.49 -6.69
N ARG A 143 -10.67 17.93 -7.89
CA ARG A 143 -11.41 17.65 -9.14
C ARG A 143 -11.54 16.15 -9.40
N LEU A 144 -10.49 15.37 -9.19
CA LEU A 144 -10.52 13.92 -9.37
C LEU A 144 -11.40 13.22 -8.32
N GLY A 145 -11.40 13.71 -7.07
CA GLY A 145 -12.30 13.25 -6.02
C GLY A 145 -13.76 13.39 -6.42
N LEU A 146 -14.17 14.57 -6.90
CA LEU A 146 -15.52 14.82 -7.42
C LEU A 146 -15.88 13.87 -8.56
N LEU A 147 -14.99 13.68 -9.55
CA LEU A 147 -15.20 12.75 -10.67
C LEU A 147 -15.30 11.28 -10.23
N PHE A 148 -14.73 10.90 -9.07
CA PHE A 148 -14.90 9.57 -8.49
C PHE A 148 -16.21 9.42 -7.71
N SER A 149 -16.64 10.43 -6.94
CA SER A 149 -17.90 10.40 -6.19
C SER A 149 -19.14 10.56 -7.06
N GLU A 150 -19.04 11.28 -8.18
CA GLU A 150 -20.10 11.40 -9.20
C GLU A 150 -20.15 10.20 -10.16
N PHE A 151 -19.33 9.17 -9.94
CA PHE A 151 -19.22 7.97 -10.79
C PHE A 151 -18.85 8.25 -12.27
N LYS A 152 -18.40 9.47 -12.60
CA LYS A 152 -17.95 9.85 -13.95
C LYS A 152 -16.67 9.10 -14.39
N ILE A 153 -15.84 8.64 -13.45
CA ILE A 153 -14.72 7.72 -13.71
C ILE A 153 -14.88 6.46 -12.84
N CYS A 154 -15.41 5.39 -13.41
CA CYS A 154 -15.66 4.11 -12.71
C CYS A 154 -14.61 3.01 -12.93
N GLY A 155 -14.25 2.74 -14.19
CA GLY A 155 -13.43 1.57 -14.55
C GLY A 155 -12.07 1.53 -13.86
N ALA A 156 -11.63 0.35 -13.42
CA ALA A 156 -10.43 0.19 -12.59
C ALA A 156 -9.13 0.69 -13.26
N ASN A 157 -9.00 0.53 -14.59
CA ASN A 157 -7.87 1.08 -15.35
C ASN A 157 -7.98 2.61 -15.45
N ALA A 158 -9.16 3.13 -15.80
CA ALA A 158 -9.40 4.58 -15.94
C ALA A 158 -9.18 5.34 -14.61
N ARG A 159 -9.65 4.81 -13.47
CA ARG A 159 -9.37 5.38 -12.14
C ARG A 159 -7.88 5.35 -11.82
N CYS A 160 -7.17 4.29 -12.18
CA CYS A 160 -5.72 4.17 -11.97
C CYS A 160 -4.94 5.20 -12.79
N ILE A 161 -5.20 5.28 -14.10
CA ILE A 161 -4.58 6.26 -15.01
C ILE A 161 -4.86 7.68 -14.52
N ALA A 162 -6.12 8.05 -14.27
CA ALA A 162 -6.47 9.40 -13.82
C ALA A 162 -5.80 9.78 -12.47
N THR A 163 -5.64 8.82 -11.56
CA THR A 163 -4.92 9.01 -10.29
C THR A 163 -3.43 9.26 -10.52
N LEU A 164 -2.80 8.49 -11.40
CA LEU A 164 -1.39 8.63 -11.74
C LEU A 164 -1.12 9.96 -12.48
N THR A 165 -1.93 10.30 -13.48
CA THR A 165 -1.87 11.59 -14.19
C THR A 165 -2.07 12.78 -13.24
N ALA A 166 -2.97 12.66 -12.26
CA ALA A 166 -3.12 13.69 -11.23
C ALA A 166 -1.88 13.79 -10.32
N PHE A 167 -1.26 12.67 -9.95
CA PHE A 167 -0.01 12.71 -9.18
C PHE A 167 1.18 13.29 -9.95
N LYS A 168 1.25 13.16 -11.28
CA LYS A 168 2.26 13.89 -12.08
C LYS A 168 2.20 15.39 -11.85
N GLN A 169 0.99 15.97 -11.87
CA GLN A 169 0.79 17.40 -11.59
C GLN A 169 1.20 17.73 -10.14
N VAL A 170 0.68 16.99 -9.16
CA VAL A 170 1.04 17.14 -7.73
C VAL A 170 2.56 17.08 -7.48
N ILE A 171 3.31 16.29 -8.24
CA ILE A 171 4.77 16.15 -8.10
C ILE A 171 5.51 17.32 -8.73
N GLN A 172 5.04 17.83 -9.87
CA GLN A 172 5.63 18.98 -10.58
C GLN A 172 5.34 20.31 -9.86
N ASP A 173 4.09 20.53 -9.49
CA ASP A 173 3.60 21.75 -8.83
C ASP A 173 4.08 21.86 -7.36
N TYR A 174 4.50 20.75 -6.75
CA TYR A 174 5.12 20.72 -5.42
C TYR A 174 6.51 21.38 -5.41
N THR A 175 6.89 21.99 -4.28
CA THR A 175 8.22 22.54 -4.02
C THR A 175 8.74 22.04 -2.67
N THR A 176 10.00 21.64 -2.55
CA THR A 176 10.55 21.18 -1.25
C THR A 176 10.75 22.36 -0.28
N PRO A 177 10.21 22.30 0.95
CA PRO A 177 10.48 23.31 1.96
C PRO A 177 11.93 23.24 2.43
N ALA A 178 12.48 24.41 2.81
CA ALA A 178 13.86 24.51 3.31
C ALA A 178 14.14 23.54 4.47
N GLN A 179 15.39 23.05 4.55
CA GLN A 179 15.86 22.05 5.51
C GLN A 179 15.21 20.65 5.37
N ASN A 180 14.65 20.31 4.22
CA ASN A 180 14.07 18.98 3.96
C ASN A 180 14.54 18.40 2.61
N THR A 181 14.44 17.08 2.46
CA THR A 181 14.75 16.38 1.20
C THR A 181 13.46 16.01 0.46
N LEU A 182 13.49 16.09 -0.88
CA LEU A 182 12.35 15.76 -1.75
C LEU A 182 11.74 14.40 -1.40
N SER A 183 12.56 13.35 -1.36
CA SER A 183 12.13 11.96 -1.10
C SER A 183 11.40 11.79 0.25
N ARG A 184 11.84 12.50 1.30
CA ARG A 184 11.19 12.49 2.61
C ARG A 184 9.87 13.24 2.60
N HIS A 185 9.86 14.48 2.13
CA HIS A 185 8.73 15.38 2.31
C HIS A 185 7.61 15.21 1.26
N LEU A 186 7.95 14.77 0.04
CA LEU A 186 6.97 14.45 -0.99
C LEU A 186 6.05 13.30 -0.55
N MET A 187 6.58 12.31 0.19
CA MET A 187 5.77 11.21 0.72
C MET A 187 4.78 11.66 1.80
N THR A 188 5.13 12.66 2.62
CA THR A 188 4.19 13.30 3.54
C THR A 188 3.18 14.18 2.80
N HIS A 189 3.58 14.90 1.75
CA HIS A 189 2.68 15.74 0.94
C HIS A 189 1.64 14.93 0.14
N ILE A 190 2.02 13.78 -0.43
CA ILE A 190 1.13 12.91 -1.21
C ILE A 190 0.11 12.15 -0.32
N SER A 191 0.40 11.94 0.96
CA SER A 191 -0.46 11.11 1.82
C SER A 191 -1.85 11.73 2.14
N PRO A 192 -1.99 13.04 2.40
CA PRO A 192 -3.28 13.75 2.38
C PRO A 192 -4.03 13.61 1.05
N GLN A 193 -3.34 13.72 -0.09
CA GLN A 193 -3.95 13.60 -1.43
C GLN A 193 -4.61 12.23 -1.64
N ILE A 194 -3.91 11.14 -1.28
CA ILE A 194 -4.45 9.78 -1.28
C ILE A 194 -5.66 9.68 -0.36
N THR A 195 -5.57 10.25 0.84
CA THR A 195 -6.65 10.21 1.85
C THR A 195 -7.91 10.92 1.36
N HIS A 196 -7.78 12.03 0.63
CA HIS A 196 -8.90 12.71 -0.02
C HIS A 196 -9.57 11.80 -1.06
N LEU A 197 -8.80 11.18 -1.97
CA LEU A 197 -9.35 10.24 -2.98
C LEU A 197 -10.02 9.01 -2.34
N VAL A 198 -9.48 8.48 -1.24
CA VAL A 198 -10.11 7.40 -0.45
C VAL A 198 -11.46 7.85 0.10
N SER A 199 -11.54 9.06 0.66
CA SER A 199 -12.77 9.60 1.25
C SER A 199 -13.86 9.90 0.21
N ALA A 200 -13.44 10.29 -1.00
CA ALA A 200 -14.32 10.51 -2.15
C ALA A 200 -14.95 9.20 -2.66
N ARG A 201 -14.13 8.15 -2.81
CA ARG A 201 -14.58 6.79 -3.16
C ARG A 201 -13.47 5.78 -2.86
N PRO A 202 -13.73 4.67 -2.15
CA PRO A 202 -12.76 3.62 -1.89
C PRO A 202 -11.90 3.25 -3.12
N MET A 203 -10.60 3.12 -2.90
CA MET A 203 -9.63 2.86 -3.97
C MET A 203 -9.84 1.48 -4.60
N SER A 204 -9.60 1.37 -5.91
CA SER A 204 -9.47 0.06 -6.55
C SER A 204 -8.12 -0.57 -6.22
N VAL A 205 -8.02 -1.90 -6.36
CA VAL A 205 -6.76 -2.64 -6.21
C VAL A 205 -5.68 -2.11 -7.17
N SER A 206 -6.07 -1.70 -8.39
CA SER A 206 -5.18 -1.06 -9.37
C SER A 206 -4.55 0.23 -8.83
N MET A 207 -5.35 1.14 -8.25
CA MET A 207 -4.86 2.37 -7.61
C MET A 207 -3.94 2.06 -6.43
N GLY A 208 -4.34 1.11 -5.56
CA GLY A 208 -3.54 0.74 -4.38
C GLY A 208 -2.15 0.20 -4.73
N ASN A 209 -2.08 -0.65 -5.76
CA ASN A 209 -0.81 -1.19 -6.26
C ASN A 209 0.06 -0.08 -6.89
N ALA A 210 -0.52 0.77 -7.74
CA ALA A 210 0.20 1.87 -8.38
C ALA A 210 0.72 2.90 -7.36
N ILE A 211 -0.06 3.22 -6.34
CA ILE A 211 0.34 4.10 -5.22
C ILE A 211 1.48 3.49 -4.41
N ARG A 212 1.47 2.17 -4.18
CA ARG A 212 2.56 1.46 -3.49
C ARG A 212 3.86 1.51 -4.31
N GLU A 213 3.77 1.34 -5.62
CA GLU A 213 4.92 1.40 -6.53
C GLU A 213 5.48 2.83 -6.61
N LEU A 214 4.63 3.85 -6.78
CA LEU A 214 5.04 5.25 -6.73
C LEU A 214 5.72 5.63 -5.39
N LYS A 215 5.23 5.12 -4.25
CA LYS A 215 5.89 5.33 -2.95
C LYS A 215 7.27 4.67 -2.85
N LEU A 216 7.46 3.51 -3.48
CA LEU A 216 8.77 2.87 -3.58
C LEU A 216 9.73 3.73 -4.41
N GLU A 217 9.27 4.21 -5.58
CA GLU A 217 10.10 5.05 -6.46
C GLU A 217 10.49 6.39 -5.81
N ILE A 218 9.59 7.02 -5.06
CA ILE A 218 9.91 8.22 -4.26
C ILE A 218 10.98 7.93 -3.19
N SER A 219 10.95 6.75 -2.57
CA SER A 219 11.96 6.33 -1.59
C SER A 219 13.31 5.92 -2.20
N ALA A 220 13.36 5.74 -3.53
CA ALA A 220 14.56 5.38 -4.29
C ALA A 220 15.18 6.58 -5.04
N ILE A 221 14.72 7.81 -4.76
CA ILE A 221 15.33 9.05 -5.25
C ILE A 221 16.64 9.31 -4.51
N ASP A 222 17.70 9.58 -5.29
CA ASP A 222 18.99 10.01 -4.75
C ASP A 222 18.87 11.40 -4.11
N ILE A 223 19.64 11.63 -3.04
CA ILE A 223 19.62 12.87 -2.26
C ILE A 223 20.40 13.98 -2.98
N ASP A 224 21.43 13.62 -3.75
CA ASP A 224 22.31 14.55 -4.45
C ASP A 224 21.78 14.97 -5.84
N MET A 225 20.62 14.45 -6.26
CA MET A 225 19.96 14.78 -7.52
C MET A 225 19.17 16.10 -7.43
N VAL A 226 19.21 16.90 -8.49
CA VAL A 226 18.47 18.17 -8.61
C VAL A 226 16.95 17.90 -8.50
N GLU A 227 16.23 18.77 -7.76
CA GLU A 227 14.79 18.57 -7.49
C GLU A 227 13.97 18.41 -8.79
N GLN A 228 14.27 19.18 -9.83
CA GLN A 228 13.52 19.11 -11.09
C GLN A 228 13.79 17.79 -11.83
N ASP A 229 15.05 17.39 -12.00
CA ASP A 229 15.43 16.10 -12.60
C ASP A 229 14.77 14.93 -11.85
N ALA A 230 14.66 15.02 -10.53
CA ALA A 230 13.98 14.04 -9.70
C ALA A 230 12.45 13.98 -9.93
N LYS A 231 11.79 15.14 -10.12
CA LYS A 231 10.36 15.22 -10.50
C LYS A 231 10.12 14.67 -11.90
N ASP A 232 11.02 14.96 -12.84
CA ASP A 232 10.90 14.51 -14.24
C ASP A 232 11.19 13.01 -14.38
N ALA A 233 12.12 12.47 -13.59
CA ALA A 233 12.32 11.04 -13.42
C ALA A 233 11.09 10.34 -12.82
N LEU A 234 10.44 10.92 -11.80
CA LEU A 234 9.17 10.41 -11.26
C LEU A 234 8.05 10.44 -12.31
N CYS A 235 7.88 11.55 -13.02
CA CYS A 235 6.90 11.68 -14.10
C CYS A 235 7.11 10.62 -15.19
N THR A 236 8.36 10.37 -15.57
CA THR A 236 8.74 9.36 -16.57
C THR A 236 8.45 7.93 -16.06
N LYS A 237 8.74 7.64 -14.78
CA LYS A 237 8.38 6.36 -14.14
C LYS A 237 6.86 6.15 -14.10
N ILE A 238 6.08 7.20 -13.87
CA ILE A 238 4.61 7.15 -13.94
C ILE A 238 4.12 6.87 -15.36
N ASP A 239 4.68 7.53 -16.37
CA ASP A 239 4.31 7.30 -17.78
C ASP A 239 4.67 5.88 -18.23
N ASN A 240 5.82 5.36 -17.80
CA ASN A 240 6.22 3.97 -18.03
C ASN A 240 5.25 2.99 -17.34
N TYR A 241 4.84 3.24 -16.09
CA TYR A 241 3.82 2.41 -15.44
C TYR A 241 2.50 2.42 -16.24
N ILE A 242 2.02 3.58 -16.69
CA ILE A 242 0.78 3.68 -17.47
C ILE A 242 0.91 2.92 -18.80
N ARG A 243 1.99 3.14 -19.54
CA ARG A 243 2.23 2.51 -20.84
C ARG A 243 2.38 1.00 -20.68
N ASP A 244 3.32 0.56 -19.86
CA ASP A 244 3.81 -0.82 -19.87
C ASP A 244 2.91 -1.75 -19.04
N ARG A 245 2.29 -1.23 -17.96
CA ARG A 245 1.47 -2.02 -17.01
C ARG A 245 -0.02 -1.87 -17.21
N ILE A 246 -0.47 -0.97 -18.10
CA ILE A 246 -1.90 -0.77 -18.41
C ILE A 246 -2.17 -0.79 -19.93
N ILE A 247 -1.46 0.03 -20.74
CA ILE A 247 -1.77 0.14 -22.18
C ILE A 247 -1.30 -1.09 -22.96
N ILE A 248 0.00 -1.41 -22.92
CA ILE A 248 0.59 -2.58 -23.58
C ILE A 248 0.02 -3.88 -22.98
N ALA A 249 -0.27 -3.87 -21.67
CA ALA A 249 -0.94 -4.99 -21.00
C ALA A 249 -2.36 -5.21 -21.54
N ASP A 250 -3.17 -4.16 -21.71
CA ASP A 250 -4.48 -4.24 -22.38
C ASP A 250 -4.33 -4.77 -23.82
N GLU A 251 -3.32 -4.34 -24.59
CA GLU A 251 -3.05 -4.74 -25.98
C GLU A 251 -2.72 -6.23 -26.12
N VAL A 252 -1.79 -6.73 -25.31
CA VAL A 252 -1.45 -8.16 -25.26
C VAL A 252 -2.65 -9.01 -24.83
N ILE A 253 -3.51 -8.50 -23.92
CA ILE A 253 -4.77 -9.17 -23.56
C ILE A 253 -5.74 -9.22 -24.74
N GLN A 254 -5.88 -8.13 -25.52
CA GLN A 254 -6.73 -8.10 -26.70
C GLN A 254 -6.28 -9.12 -27.75
N GLU A 255 -4.99 -9.18 -28.05
CA GLU A 255 -4.43 -10.14 -29.02
C GLU A 255 -4.65 -11.60 -28.56
N LEU A 256 -4.31 -11.92 -27.31
CA LEU A 256 -4.41 -13.28 -26.77
C LEU A 256 -5.86 -13.76 -26.57
N ALA A 257 -6.79 -12.86 -26.25
CA ALA A 257 -8.20 -13.19 -26.13
C ALA A 257 -8.91 -13.20 -27.49
N GLY A 258 -8.60 -12.24 -28.38
CA GLY A 258 -9.13 -12.16 -29.74
C GLY A 258 -8.78 -13.41 -30.55
N LYS A 259 -7.57 -13.97 -30.39
CA LYS A 259 -7.16 -15.26 -30.97
C LYS A 259 -8.02 -16.46 -30.54
N LYS A 260 -8.75 -16.40 -29.41
CA LYS A 260 -9.62 -17.50 -28.94
C LYS A 260 -11.03 -17.46 -29.53
N ILE A 261 -11.50 -16.29 -29.95
CA ILE A 261 -12.81 -16.12 -30.60
C ILE A 261 -12.76 -16.72 -32.02
N LYS A 262 -13.80 -17.44 -32.41
CA LYS A 262 -14.00 -18.11 -33.70
C LYS A 262 -15.27 -17.64 -34.39
N ASP A 263 -15.38 -17.94 -35.68
CA ASP A 263 -16.63 -17.75 -36.42
C ASP A 263 -17.71 -18.70 -35.92
N GLY A 264 -18.91 -18.17 -35.69
CA GLY A 264 -20.05 -18.87 -35.09
C GLY A 264 -20.12 -18.81 -33.56
N ASP A 265 -19.13 -18.23 -32.87
CA ASP A 265 -19.17 -18.10 -31.41
C ASP A 265 -20.30 -17.14 -30.94
N VAL A 266 -20.83 -17.42 -29.75
CA VAL A 266 -21.75 -16.52 -29.03
C VAL A 266 -21.08 -16.13 -27.71
N VAL A 267 -20.59 -14.89 -27.63
CA VAL A 267 -19.80 -14.40 -26.50
C VAL A 267 -20.69 -13.64 -25.51
N LEU A 268 -20.71 -14.07 -24.25
CA LEU A 268 -21.43 -13.37 -23.18
C LEU A 268 -20.48 -12.46 -22.39
N THR A 269 -20.93 -11.23 -22.13
CA THR A 269 -20.27 -10.26 -21.25
C THR A 269 -21.28 -9.66 -20.27
N TYR A 270 -20.81 -9.23 -19.10
CA TYR A 270 -21.62 -8.62 -18.05
C TYR A 270 -21.24 -7.16 -17.81
N ALA A 271 -22.24 -6.29 -17.67
CA ALA A 271 -22.12 -4.84 -17.56
C ALA A 271 -21.14 -4.26 -18.60
N LYS A 272 -20.24 -3.35 -18.19
CA LYS A 272 -19.20 -2.79 -19.05
C LYS A 272 -17.79 -3.10 -18.56
N SER A 273 -16.96 -3.59 -19.47
CA SER A 273 -15.52 -3.76 -19.26
C SER A 273 -14.77 -3.20 -20.45
N SER A 274 -13.95 -2.17 -20.20
CA SER A 274 -13.17 -1.50 -21.25
C SER A 274 -12.21 -2.46 -21.98
N VAL A 275 -11.69 -3.47 -21.27
CA VAL A 275 -10.79 -4.48 -21.85
C VAL A 275 -11.58 -5.42 -22.76
N VAL A 276 -12.71 -5.97 -22.28
CA VAL A 276 -13.56 -6.87 -23.09
C VAL A 276 -14.15 -6.12 -24.29
N GLN A 277 -14.58 -4.88 -24.13
CA GLN A 277 -15.05 -4.03 -25.23
C GLN A 277 -13.99 -3.90 -26.31
N LYS A 278 -12.73 -3.63 -25.95
CA LYS A 278 -11.61 -3.60 -26.91
C LYS A 278 -11.38 -4.95 -27.59
N VAL A 279 -11.36 -6.06 -26.84
CA VAL A 279 -11.16 -7.42 -27.38
C VAL A 279 -12.20 -7.74 -28.47
N LEU A 280 -13.47 -7.44 -28.20
CA LEU A 280 -14.57 -7.69 -29.15
C LEU A 280 -14.44 -6.80 -30.40
N LEU A 281 -14.08 -5.52 -30.24
CA LEU A 281 -13.85 -4.61 -31.37
C LEU A 281 -12.66 -5.04 -32.23
N GLN A 282 -11.54 -5.47 -31.64
CA GLN A 282 -10.40 -6.00 -32.39
C GLN A 282 -10.75 -7.30 -33.10
N ALA A 283 -11.36 -8.26 -32.40
CA ALA A 283 -11.74 -9.55 -32.99
C ALA A 283 -12.70 -9.38 -34.18
N GLN A 284 -13.53 -8.34 -34.18
CA GLN A 284 -14.35 -7.99 -35.35
C GLN A 284 -13.55 -7.26 -36.44
N GLY A 285 -12.61 -6.38 -36.07
CA GLY A 285 -11.66 -5.77 -37.02
C GLY A 285 -10.82 -6.81 -37.78
N ASP A 286 -10.49 -7.92 -37.13
CA ASP A 286 -9.86 -9.12 -37.72
C ASP A 286 -10.82 -9.90 -38.66
N GLY A 287 -12.05 -9.44 -38.87
CA GLY A 287 -13.05 -10.00 -39.80
C GLY A 287 -13.95 -11.11 -39.25
N LYS A 288 -13.87 -11.42 -37.95
CA LYS A 288 -14.56 -12.58 -37.35
C LYS A 288 -16.07 -12.36 -37.18
N LYS A 289 -16.84 -13.44 -37.32
CA LYS A 289 -18.31 -13.46 -37.33
C LYS A 289 -18.84 -14.17 -36.08
N PHE A 290 -19.06 -13.40 -35.02
CA PHE A 290 -19.60 -13.88 -33.74
C PHE A 290 -20.74 -12.98 -33.27
N SER A 291 -21.57 -13.47 -32.35
CA SER A 291 -22.64 -12.72 -31.70
C SER A 291 -22.26 -12.32 -30.27
N VAL A 292 -22.77 -11.19 -29.77
CA VAL A 292 -22.49 -10.75 -28.39
C VAL A 292 -23.78 -10.61 -27.56
N ILE A 293 -23.83 -11.30 -26.43
CA ILE A 293 -24.86 -11.12 -25.40
C ILE A 293 -24.27 -10.22 -24.31
N VAL A 294 -24.91 -9.09 -24.05
CA VAL A 294 -24.56 -8.16 -22.97
C VAL A 294 -25.63 -8.25 -21.89
N VAL A 295 -25.30 -8.88 -20.77
CA VAL A 295 -26.15 -8.89 -19.56
C VAL A 295 -25.86 -7.61 -18.77
N ASP A 296 -26.89 -6.87 -18.37
CA ASP A 296 -26.74 -5.61 -17.63
C ASP A 296 -27.61 -5.61 -16.36
N SER A 297 -27.28 -4.74 -15.40
CA SER A 297 -27.90 -4.74 -14.07
C SER A 297 -28.09 -3.35 -13.49
N LYS A 298 -29.16 -3.18 -12.72
CA LYS A 298 -29.38 -2.00 -11.85
C LYS A 298 -28.28 -1.91 -10.77
N PRO A 299 -27.93 -0.69 -10.29
CA PRO A 299 -28.58 0.59 -10.57
C PRO A 299 -27.98 1.39 -11.73
N LEU A 300 -26.74 1.11 -12.16
CA LEU A 300 -25.99 1.98 -13.07
C LEU A 300 -26.20 1.70 -14.57
N LEU A 301 -26.66 0.50 -14.94
CA LEU A 301 -26.90 0.09 -16.35
C LEU A 301 -25.70 0.38 -17.27
N GLU A 302 -24.50 0.02 -16.81
CA GLU A 302 -23.24 0.36 -17.47
C GLU A 302 -23.07 -0.35 -18.83
N GLY A 303 -23.77 -1.46 -19.06
CA GLY A 303 -23.73 -2.21 -20.32
C GLY A 303 -24.32 -1.45 -21.51
N SER A 304 -25.27 -0.55 -21.28
CA SER A 304 -25.93 0.27 -22.33
C SER A 304 -24.92 1.02 -23.23
N PRO A 305 -23.97 1.82 -22.72
CA PRO A 305 -22.91 2.44 -23.52
C PRO A 305 -21.79 1.47 -23.98
N GLN A 306 -21.79 0.20 -23.60
CA GLN A 306 -20.96 -0.82 -24.29
C GLN A 306 -21.70 -1.34 -25.53
N ILE A 307 -23.02 -1.59 -25.44
CA ILE A 307 -23.83 -1.97 -26.59
C ILE A 307 -23.81 -0.91 -27.68
N PHE A 308 -23.92 0.38 -27.35
CA PHE A 308 -23.90 1.43 -28.38
C PHE A 308 -22.62 1.38 -29.24
N THR A 309 -21.44 1.22 -28.63
CA THR A 309 -20.18 1.09 -29.39
C THR A 309 -20.08 -0.24 -30.13
N LEU A 310 -20.55 -1.35 -29.53
CA LEU A 310 -20.53 -2.66 -30.19
C LEU A 310 -21.53 -2.76 -31.34
N HIS A 311 -22.68 -2.09 -31.27
CA HIS A 311 -23.72 -2.10 -32.31
C HIS A 311 -23.38 -1.17 -33.48
N LEU A 312 -22.57 -0.14 -33.24
CA LEU A 312 -21.90 0.66 -34.29
C LEU A 312 -20.87 -0.14 -35.10
N ALA A 313 -20.46 -1.32 -34.62
CA ALA A 313 -19.55 -2.22 -35.31
C ALA A 313 -20.23 -3.51 -35.79
N ALA A 314 -20.96 -4.21 -34.93
CA ALA A 314 -21.27 -5.64 -35.03
C ALA A 314 -22.64 -5.99 -35.62
N SER A 315 -22.69 -7.13 -36.32
CA SER A 315 -23.88 -7.63 -37.01
C SER A 315 -24.97 -8.20 -36.10
N SER A 316 -24.68 -8.53 -34.84
CA SER A 316 -25.69 -8.90 -33.84
C SER A 316 -25.21 -8.67 -32.40
N VAL A 317 -25.97 -7.90 -31.63
CA VAL A 317 -25.75 -7.63 -30.20
C VAL A 317 -27.10 -7.66 -29.49
N THR A 318 -27.19 -8.33 -28.33
CA THR A 318 -28.43 -8.44 -27.56
C THR A 318 -28.22 -7.97 -26.12
N LEU A 319 -29.03 -7.01 -25.68
CA LEU A 319 -29.15 -6.65 -24.25
C LEU A 319 -30.03 -7.68 -23.54
N GLN A 320 -29.61 -8.14 -22.37
CA GLN A 320 -30.50 -8.78 -21.39
C GLN A 320 -30.44 -7.99 -20.07
N PRO A 321 -31.48 -7.22 -19.73
CA PRO A 321 -31.56 -6.53 -18.44
C PRO A 321 -31.97 -7.52 -17.32
N ASN A 322 -31.41 -7.30 -16.13
CA ASN A 322 -31.68 -8.02 -14.88
C ASN A 322 -32.11 -6.99 -13.80
#